data_AF-A0A0R0DGX7-F1
#
_entry.id   AF-A0A0R0DGX7-F1
#
_cell.length_a   1.000
_cell.length_b   1.000
_cell.length_c   1.000
_cell.angle_alpha   90.00
_cell.angle_beta   90.00
_cell.angle_gamma   90.00
#
_symmetry.space_group_name_H-M   'P 1'
#
loop_
_entity.id
_entity.type
_entity.pdbx_description
1 polymer ?
#
loop_
_entity_poly.entity_id
_entity_poly.type
_entity_poly.pdbx_seq_one_letter_code
_entity_poly.pdbx_strand_id
1 'polypeptide(L)'
;MKTPPQLQVLIDDGVIDEVLRPLKSGKEAAVYVVRSGDEVRCAKVYKDMAQRSFQQRVQYQEGRKVRGSREARAIGKASKYGRRQQEVAWKNTEVDALYQLREAGVRVPEPFGFFHGVLVMELVADAEGFSAPRLGEVELDAAQARRFHAVLVQQVKLMLCCGLVHGDLSAYNVLVGADGPVVIDFPQVVSAAGNNAARTMLLRDVNNLTAWLGRSAPELLDTWYGEEMWELFEAGELRPDTVLTGEFTPEMGAVDLDGVRHAINDAREEALIRQQGREAAAAEEGY
;
A
#
# COMPACT_ATOMS: atom_id res chain seq x y z
N MET A 1 -1.87 -5.27 28.59
CA MET A 1 -1.38 -4.18 27.72
C MET A 1 -2.29 -2.97 27.91
N LYS A 2 -1.79 -1.73 27.83
CA LYS A 2 -2.65 -0.55 27.94
C LYS A 2 -3.31 -0.25 26.58
N THR A 3 -4.63 -0.26 26.54
CA THR A 3 -5.43 0.08 25.35
C THR A 3 -5.08 1.50 24.85
N PRO A 4 -4.73 1.68 23.57
CA PRO A 4 -4.55 3.01 22.98
C PRO A 4 -5.81 3.86 23.14
N PRO A 5 -5.70 5.18 23.43
CA PRO A 5 -6.87 6.02 23.65
C PRO A 5 -7.89 6.00 22.51
N GLN A 6 -7.43 5.93 21.25
CA GLN A 6 -8.33 5.85 20.10
C GLN A 6 -9.15 4.55 20.10
N LEU A 7 -8.57 3.43 20.52
CA LEU A 7 -9.28 2.14 20.60
C LEU A 7 -10.19 2.05 21.82
N GLN A 8 -9.87 2.77 22.91
CA GLN A 8 -10.76 2.84 24.06
C GLN A 8 -12.12 3.43 23.68
N VAL A 9 -12.14 4.47 22.84
CA VAL A 9 -13.40 5.07 22.36
C VAL A 9 -14.24 4.05 21.57
N LEU A 10 -13.60 3.20 20.75
CA LEU A 10 -14.31 2.14 20.02
C LEU A 10 -14.88 1.06 20.96
N ILE A 11 -14.21 0.80 22.10
CA ILE A 11 -14.74 -0.10 23.14
C ILE A 11 -15.94 0.53 23.83
N ASP A 12 -15.81 1.80 24.22
CA ASP A 12 -16.88 2.52 24.92
C ASP A 12 -18.14 2.67 24.03
N ASP A 13 -17.95 2.80 22.71
CA ASP A 13 -19.03 2.85 21.71
C ASP A 13 -19.56 1.46 21.29
N GLY A 14 -18.98 0.36 21.77
CA GLY A 14 -19.38 -1.01 21.45
C GLY A 14 -19.06 -1.46 20.01
N VAL A 15 -18.11 -0.79 19.34
CA VAL A 15 -17.63 -1.18 17.99
C VAL A 15 -16.71 -2.40 18.08
N ILE A 16 -15.88 -2.46 19.12
CA ILE A 16 -14.99 -3.59 19.44
C ILE A 16 -15.11 -3.90 20.93
N ASP A 17 -14.83 -5.13 21.36
CA ASP A 17 -14.95 -5.51 22.78
C ASP A 17 -13.62 -5.36 23.52
N GLU A 18 -12.52 -5.75 22.89
CA GLU A 18 -11.20 -5.73 23.49
C GLU A 18 -10.08 -5.63 22.45
N VAL A 19 -8.94 -5.08 22.89
CA VAL A 19 -7.69 -5.10 22.13
C VAL A 19 -6.85 -6.30 22.58
N LEU A 20 -6.66 -7.26 21.69
CA LEU A 20 -5.95 -8.50 21.99
C LEU A 20 -4.44 -8.30 22.03
N ARG A 21 -3.87 -7.75 20.95
CA ARG A 21 -2.42 -7.53 20.82
C ARG A 21 -2.09 -6.50 19.74
N PRO A 22 -0.90 -5.85 19.78
CA PRO A 22 -0.44 -5.09 18.64
C PRO A 22 -0.04 -6.05 17.51
N LEU A 23 -0.32 -5.68 16.26
CA LEU A 23 0.10 -6.45 15.09
C LEU A 23 1.32 -5.83 14.42
N LYS A 24 1.25 -4.52 14.12
CA LYS A 24 2.33 -3.79 13.47
C LYS A 24 2.28 -2.31 13.84
N SER A 25 3.43 -1.67 14.00
CA SER A 25 3.52 -0.21 14.15
C SER A 25 4.35 0.35 13.01
N GLY A 26 3.78 1.28 12.25
CA GLY A 26 4.47 2.02 11.17
C GLY A 26 4.59 3.49 11.51
N LYS A 27 5.23 4.27 10.62
CA LYS A 27 5.33 5.73 10.76
C LYS A 27 3.96 6.41 10.67
N GLU A 28 3.03 5.83 9.92
CA GLU A 28 1.75 6.47 9.55
C GLU A 28 0.54 5.91 10.31
N ALA A 29 0.58 4.62 10.65
CA ALA A 29 -0.48 3.95 11.37
C ALA A 29 0.09 2.87 12.28
N ALA A 30 -0.69 2.47 13.29
CA ALA A 30 -0.46 1.25 14.06
C ALA A 30 -1.67 0.33 13.88
N VAL A 31 -1.43 -0.95 13.65
CA VAL A 31 -2.44 -1.98 13.46
C VAL A 31 -2.49 -2.86 14.69
N TYR A 32 -3.68 -3.11 15.19
CA TYR A 32 -3.95 -3.93 16.36
C TYR A 32 -4.89 -5.07 16.00
N VAL A 33 -4.71 -6.22 16.64
CA VAL A 33 -5.69 -7.30 16.60
C VAL A 33 -6.71 -7.04 17.70
N VAL A 34 -8.00 -7.05 17.35
CA VAL A 34 -9.13 -6.71 18.22
C VAL A 34 -10.21 -7.77 18.14
N ARG A 35 -11.02 -7.90 19.20
CA ARG A 35 -12.24 -8.73 19.20
C ARG A 35 -13.45 -7.84 18.95
N SER A 36 -14.40 -8.31 18.15
CA SER A 36 -15.68 -7.64 17.90
C SER A 36 -16.76 -8.73 17.75
N GLY A 37 -17.53 -8.96 18.82
CA GLY A 37 -18.35 -10.14 19.00
C GLY A 37 -17.50 -11.42 19.08
N ASP A 38 -17.92 -12.43 18.33
CA ASP A 38 -17.20 -13.71 18.21
C ASP A 38 -16.03 -13.65 17.20
N GLU A 39 -15.88 -12.54 16.48
CA GLU A 39 -14.92 -12.38 15.39
C GLU A 39 -13.64 -11.68 15.85
N VAL A 40 -12.51 -12.07 15.26
CA VAL A 40 -11.21 -11.41 15.42
C VAL A 40 -10.93 -10.55 14.19
N ARG A 41 -10.62 -9.27 14.42
CA ARG A 41 -10.46 -8.24 13.38
C ARG A 41 -9.16 -7.46 13.54
N CYS A 42 -8.84 -6.65 12.54
CA CYS A 42 -7.78 -5.65 12.58
C CYS A 42 -8.37 -4.26 12.83
N ALA A 43 -7.68 -3.46 13.63
CA ALA A 43 -7.93 -2.03 13.79
C ALA A 43 -6.68 -1.24 13.37
N LYS A 44 -6.74 -0.54 12.23
CA LYS A 44 -5.70 0.37 11.74
C LYS A 44 -5.95 1.76 12.31
N VAL A 45 -5.16 2.12 13.31
CA VAL A 45 -5.18 3.42 13.99
C VAL A 45 -4.22 4.37 13.27
N TYR A 46 -4.77 5.39 12.63
CA TYR A 46 -3.96 6.39 11.91
C TYR A 46 -3.31 7.37 12.89
N LYS A 47 -2.00 7.58 12.77
CA LYS A 47 -1.25 8.52 13.61
C LYS A 47 -1.50 9.95 13.12
N ASP A 48 -1.72 10.88 14.05
CA ASP A 48 -1.98 12.28 13.72
C ASP A 48 -0.74 12.96 13.08
N MET A 49 -0.97 13.68 11.99
CA MET A 49 0.04 14.38 11.18
C MET A 49 0.81 15.49 11.92
N ALA A 50 0.31 15.93 13.09
CA ALA A 50 1.03 16.85 13.97
C ALA A 50 2.40 16.29 14.40
N GLN A 51 2.55 14.97 14.48
CA GLN A 51 3.85 14.32 14.75
C GLN A 51 4.70 14.10 13.49
N ARG A 52 4.08 13.90 12.31
CA ARG A 52 4.79 13.70 11.02
C ARG A 52 5.50 14.97 10.54
N SER A 53 4.86 16.13 10.72
CA SER A 53 5.43 17.43 10.36
C SER A 53 6.54 17.93 11.29
N PHE A 54 6.75 17.29 12.45
CA PHE A 54 7.87 17.61 13.33
C PHE A 54 9.15 16.88 12.90
N GLN A 55 9.05 15.59 12.53
CA GLN A 55 10.20 14.81 12.04
C GLN A 55 10.70 15.26 10.67
N GLN A 56 9.81 15.65 9.74
CA GLN A 56 10.22 16.23 8.45
C GLN A 56 10.90 17.61 8.59
N ARG A 57 10.63 18.38 9.66
CA ARG A 57 11.29 19.68 9.90
C ARG A 57 12.73 19.54 10.36
N VAL A 58 13.09 18.44 11.02
CA VAL A 58 14.46 18.21 11.50
C VAL A 58 15.38 17.86 10.33
N GLN A 59 14.92 17.07 9.35
CA GLN A 59 15.70 16.77 8.13
C GLN A 59 15.84 17.97 7.18
N TYR A 60 14.90 18.91 7.17
CA TYR A 60 14.96 20.10 6.31
C TYR A 60 15.78 21.26 6.89
N GLN A 61 16.14 21.24 8.18
CA GLN A 61 16.88 22.34 8.81
C GLN A 61 18.41 22.22 8.71
N GLU A 62 18.97 21.07 8.32
CA GLU A 62 20.42 20.91 8.16
C GLU A 62 20.96 21.42 6.82
N GLY A 63 20.10 21.77 5.86
CA GLY A 63 20.51 22.03 4.48
C GLY A 63 19.93 23.30 3.85
N ARG A 64 20.30 24.50 4.36
CA ARG A 64 20.57 25.75 3.59
C ARG A 64 20.36 27.01 4.43
N LYS A 65 21.47 27.69 4.75
CA LYS A 65 21.51 29.15 4.89
C LYS A 65 21.35 29.77 3.49
N VAL A 66 20.21 30.34 3.11
CA VAL A 66 20.19 31.51 2.21
C VAL A 66 18.99 32.44 2.48
N ARG A 67 19.36 33.72 2.61
CA ARG A 67 18.64 35.00 2.57
C ARG A 67 17.47 35.09 1.58
N GLY A 68 16.40 35.79 1.99
CA GLY A 68 15.38 36.29 1.05
C GLY A 68 14.03 36.54 1.69
N SER A 69 13.81 37.74 2.24
CA SER A 69 12.58 38.15 2.88
C SER A 69 11.49 38.51 1.84
N ARG A 70 10.80 37.51 1.28
CA ARG A 70 9.41 37.64 0.75
C ARG A 70 8.77 36.28 0.41
N GLU A 71 9.49 35.30 -0.15
CA GLU A 71 8.91 33.97 -0.43
C GLU A 71 8.63 33.13 0.83
N ALA A 72 9.42 33.29 1.91
CA ALA A 72 9.22 32.55 3.16
C ALA A 72 7.88 32.83 3.87
N ARG A 73 7.19 33.94 3.54
CA ARG A 73 5.88 34.28 4.11
C ARG A 73 4.70 33.69 3.33
N ALA A 74 4.91 33.23 2.09
CA ALA A 74 3.87 32.58 1.28
C ALA A 74 3.66 31.11 1.70
N ILE A 75 4.74 30.42 2.06
CA ILE A 75 4.70 29.02 2.53
C ILE A 75 4.06 28.89 3.93
N GLY A 76 4.08 29.97 4.74
CA GLY A 76 3.48 30.00 6.08
C GLY A 76 1.95 30.07 6.13
N LYS A 77 1.25 30.15 4.99
CA LYS A 77 -0.21 30.41 4.92
C LYS A 77 -1.11 29.18 4.72
N ALA A 78 -0.60 27.95 4.73
CA ALA A 78 -1.46 26.80 4.98
C ALA A 78 -1.93 26.89 6.45
N SER A 79 -3.18 27.26 6.70
CA SER A 79 -3.69 27.38 8.08
C SER A 79 -3.74 26.00 8.76
N LYS A 80 -3.68 25.96 10.09
CA LYS A 80 -3.89 24.71 10.87
C LYS A 80 -5.20 24.00 10.49
N TYR A 81 -6.19 24.78 10.06
CA TYR A 81 -7.47 24.33 9.53
C TYR A 81 -7.35 23.71 8.14
N GLY A 82 -6.62 24.34 7.20
CA GLY A 82 -6.40 23.80 5.85
C GLY A 82 -5.63 22.47 5.84
N ARG A 83 -4.65 22.31 6.75
CA ARG A 83 -3.95 21.02 6.96
C ARG A 83 -4.88 19.95 7.53
N ARG A 84 -5.70 20.29 8.54
CA ARG A 84 -6.68 19.38 9.13
C ARG A 84 -7.77 18.95 8.12
N GLN A 85 -8.15 19.83 7.19
CA GLN A 85 -9.08 19.50 6.11
C GLN A 85 -8.46 18.57 5.06
N GLN A 86 -7.19 18.78 4.68
CA GLN A 86 -6.46 17.84 3.83
C GLN A 86 -6.27 16.48 4.52
N GLU A 87 -6.06 16.47 5.83
CA GLU A 87 -5.93 15.25 6.65
C GLU A 87 -7.22 14.43 6.75
N VAL A 88 -8.37 15.08 6.89
CA VAL A 88 -9.69 14.40 6.89
C VAL A 88 -10.03 13.90 5.48
N ALA A 89 -9.77 14.71 4.44
CA ALA A 89 -10.00 14.31 3.05
C ALA A 89 -9.11 13.13 2.61
N TRP A 90 -7.84 13.09 3.03
CA TRP A 90 -6.91 12.00 2.68
C TRP A 90 -7.23 10.69 3.41
N LYS A 91 -7.65 10.76 4.69
CA LYS A 91 -8.15 9.59 5.45
C LYS A 91 -9.41 9.00 4.83
N ASN A 92 -10.24 9.83 4.19
CA ASN A 92 -11.38 9.35 3.43
C ASN A 92 -10.93 8.61 2.16
N THR A 93 -9.90 9.08 1.44
CA THR A 93 -9.48 8.47 0.17
C THR A 93 -8.99 7.02 0.29
N GLU A 94 -8.17 6.67 1.30
CA GLU A 94 -7.74 5.27 1.48
C GLU A 94 -8.92 4.35 1.83
N VAL A 95 -9.80 4.82 2.73
CA VAL A 95 -10.96 4.05 3.17
C VAL A 95 -11.95 3.88 2.01
N ASP A 96 -12.27 4.96 1.30
CA ASP A 96 -13.16 4.95 0.13
C ASP A 96 -12.60 4.04 -0.97
N ALA A 97 -11.28 4.09 -1.22
CA ALA A 97 -10.63 3.17 -2.14
C ALA A 97 -10.78 1.72 -1.68
N LEU A 98 -10.54 1.41 -0.40
CA LEU A 98 -10.69 0.04 0.10
C LEU A 98 -12.12 -0.50 -0.09
N TYR A 99 -13.15 0.30 0.19
CA TYR A 99 -14.54 -0.06 -0.07
C TYR A 99 -14.80 -0.28 -1.57
N GLN A 100 -14.38 0.66 -2.42
CA GLN A 100 -14.54 0.56 -3.87
C GLN A 100 -13.85 -0.68 -4.45
N LEU A 101 -12.64 -0.98 -3.98
CA LEU A 101 -11.87 -2.15 -4.40
C LEU A 101 -12.55 -3.45 -3.97
N ARG A 102 -13.08 -3.50 -2.74
CA ARG A 102 -13.84 -4.66 -2.26
C ARG A 102 -15.09 -4.90 -3.09
N GLU A 103 -15.85 -3.84 -3.41
CA GLU A 103 -17.03 -3.92 -4.29
C GLU A 103 -16.67 -4.36 -5.72
N ALA A 104 -15.51 -3.94 -6.22
CA ALA A 104 -14.98 -4.37 -7.52
C ALA A 104 -14.46 -5.83 -7.53
N GLY A 105 -14.55 -6.54 -6.40
CA GLY A 105 -14.09 -7.92 -6.26
C GLY A 105 -12.58 -8.07 -6.14
N VAL A 106 -11.84 -6.98 -5.89
CA VAL A 106 -10.42 -7.04 -5.56
C VAL A 106 -10.26 -7.72 -4.21
N ARG A 107 -9.29 -8.62 -4.11
CA ARG A 107 -8.96 -9.31 -2.88
C ARG A 107 -8.16 -8.40 -1.96
N VAL A 108 -8.91 -7.65 -1.17
CA VAL A 108 -8.45 -6.74 -0.11
C VAL A 108 -9.13 -7.14 1.22
N PRO A 109 -8.60 -6.75 2.39
CA PRO A 109 -9.26 -7.00 3.66
C PRO A 109 -10.65 -6.37 3.69
N GLU A 110 -11.66 -7.13 4.13
CA GLU A 110 -13.03 -6.61 4.22
C GLU A 110 -13.13 -5.46 5.24
N PRO A 111 -13.55 -4.25 4.84
CA PRO A 111 -13.72 -3.14 5.77
C PRO A 111 -15.07 -3.24 6.51
N PHE A 112 -15.03 -3.13 7.84
CA PHE A 112 -16.22 -3.13 8.70
C PHE A 112 -16.64 -1.72 9.13
N GLY A 113 -15.75 -0.73 9.02
CA GLY A 113 -16.09 0.67 9.22
C GLY A 113 -14.91 1.53 9.65
N PHE A 114 -15.09 2.85 9.54
CA PHE A 114 -14.12 3.84 9.96
C PHE A 114 -14.69 4.70 11.09
N PHE A 115 -14.15 4.54 12.30
CA PHE A 115 -14.67 5.14 13.52
C PHE A 115 -13.54 5.91 14.22
N HIS A 116 -13.77 7.17 14.58
CA HIS A 116 -12.81 7.99 15.35
C HIS A 116 -11.37 7.98 14.82
N GLY A 117 -11.18 7.89 13.50
CA GLY A 117 -9.84 7.81 12.90
C GLY A 117 -9.21 6.41 12.92
N VAL A 118 -10.01 5.36 13.13
CA VAL A 118 -9.62 3.96 13.16
C VAL A 118 -10.42 3.20 12.11
N LEU A 119 -9.71 2.55 11.18
CA LEU A 119 -10.32 1.62 10.23
C LEU A 119 -10.36 0.22 10.85
N VAL A 120 -11.57 -0.32 11.04
CA VAL A 120 -11.80 -1.70 11.44
C VAL A 120 -12.00 -2.54 10.17
N MET A 121 -11.23 -3.61 10.03
CA MET A 121 -11.24 -4.47 8.84
C MET A 121 -10.90 -5.92 9.20
N GLU A 122 -11.07 -6.82 8.25
CA GLU A 122 -10.69 -8.24 8.34
C GLU A 122 -9.24 -8.42 8.82
N LEU A 123 -9.04 -9.38 9.73
CA LEU A 123 -7.72 -9.93 9.98
C LEU A 123 -7.46 -11.01 8.92
N VAL A 124 -6.62 -10.70 7.94
CA VAL A 124 -6.19 -11.71 6.97
C VAL A 124 -5.36 -12.77 7.68
N ALA A 125 -5.85 -14.01 7.66
CA ALA A 125 -5.20 -15.15 8.29
C ALA A 125 -4.57 -16.09 7.26
N ASP A 126 -3.47 -16.74 7.64
CA ASP A 126 -2.90 -17.86 6.90
C ASP A 126 -3.70 -19.15 7.11
N ALA A 127 -3.26 -20.24 6.47
CA ALA A 127 -3.92 -21.54 6.55
C ALA A 127 -3.90 -22.17 7.97
N GLU A 128 -3.05 -21.67 8.86
CA GLU A 128 -2.93 -22.13 10.25
C GLU A 128 -3.75 -21.25 11.22
N GLY A 129 -4.40 -20.19 10.72
CA GLY A 129 -5.20 -19.25 11.50
C GLY A 129 -4.37 -18.17 12.19
N PHE A 130 -3.08 -18.04 11.88
CA PHE A 130 -2.25 -16.93 12.34
C PHE A 130 -2.37 -15.74 11.40
N SER A 131 -1.86 -14.57 11.82
CA SER A 131 -1.84 -13.39 10.96
C SER A 131 -1.00 -13.68 9.71
N ALA A 132 -1.58 -13.49 8.53
CA ALA A 132 -0.93 -13.83 7.28
C ALA A 132 0.42 -13.12 7.12
N PRO A 133 1.49 -13.85 6.72
CA PRO A 133 2.79 -13.25 6.44
C PRO A 133 2.71 -12.39 5.18
N ARG A 134 3.67 -11.46 5.03
CA ARG A 134 3.82 -10.72 3.77
C ARG A 134 4.40 -11.63 2.70
N LEU A 135 4.05 -11.39 1.44
CA LEU A 135 4.66 -12.10 0.31
C LEU A 135 6.20 -11.98 0.32
N GLY A 136 6.72 -10.84 0.81
CA GLY A 136 8.15 -10.60 0.99
C GLY A 136 8.84 -11.50 2.04
N GLU A 137 8.08 -12.17 2.89
CA GLU A 137 8.53 -13.01 4.00
C GLU A 137 8.33 -14.51 3.72
N VAL A 138 7.79 -14.85 2.55
CA VAL A 138 7.45 -16.23 2.17
C VAL A 138 8.41 -16.73 1.10
N GLU A 139 8.98 -17.91 1.32
CA GLU A 139 9.70 -18.64 0.26
C GLU A 139 8.71 -19.35 -0.65
N LEU A 140 8.85 -19.14 -1.97
CA LEU A 140 7.94 -19.69 -2.96
C LEU A 140 8.68 -20.63 -3.91
N ASP A 141 8.05 -21.78 -4.18
CA ASP A 141 8.41 -22.58 -5.34
C ASP A 141 7.93 -21.91 -6.65
N ALA A 142 8.46 -22.36 -7.78
CA ALA A 142 8.12 -21.80 -9.09
C ALA A 142 6.63 -21.93 -9.44
N ALA A 143 5.95 -22.99 -8.99
CA ALA A 143 4.53 -23.19 -9.27
C ALA A 143 3.65 -22.23 -8.45
N GLN A 144 3.99 -22.00 -7.18
CA GLN A 144 3.35 -21.01 -6.32
C GLN A 144 3.57 -19.60 -6.86
N ALA A 145 4.80 -19.27 -7.28
CA ALA A 145 5.13 -17.96 -7.85
C ALA A 145 4.26 -17.63 -9.07
N ARG A 146 4.11 -18.58 -10.01
CA ARG A 146 3.22 -18.43 -11.18
C ARG A 146 1.76 -18.22 -10.78
N ARG A 147 1.25 -19.02 -9.84
CA ARG A 147 -0.15 -18.88 -9.36
C ARG A 147 -0.37 -17.53 -8.70
N PHE A 148 0.55 -17.09 -7.85
CA PHE A 148 0.43 -15.81 -7.16
C PHE A 148 0.56 -14.64 -8.13
N HIS A 149 1.45 -14.74 -9.12
CA HIS A 149 1.57 -13.74 -10.18
C HIS A 149 0.27 -13.57 -10.95
N ALA A 150 -0.33 -14.67 -11.42
CA ALA A 150 -1.61 -14.62 -12.12
C ALA A 150 -2.74 -14.00 -11.27
N VAL A 151 -2.81 -14.35 -9.98
CA VAL A 151 -3.80 -13.77 -9.05
C VAL A 151 -3.57 -12.27 -8.87
N LEU A 152 -2.33 -11.84 -8.68
CA LEU A 152 -1.99 -10.44 -8.43
C LEU A 152 -2.13 -9.56 -9.66
N VAL A 153 -1.74 -10.06 -10.85
CA VAL A 153 -2.02 -9.42 -12.14
C VAL A 153 -3.53 -9.20 -12.31
N GLN A 154 -4.34 -10.21 -11.98
CA GLN A 154 -5.80 -10.05 -11.98
C GLN A 154 -6.27 -9.01 -10.97
N GLN A 155 -5.67 -8.92 -9.77
CA GLN A 155 -6.02 -7.86 -8.81
C GLN A 155 -5.70 -6.48 -9.36
N VAL A 156 -4.53 -6.29 -9.96
CA VAL A 156 -4.12 -5.02 -10.59
C VAL A 156 -5.07 -4.63 -11.73
N LYS A 157 -5.46 -5.59 -12.56
CA LYS A 157 -6.45 -5.37 -13.62
C LYS A 157 -7.78 -4.86 -13.06
N LEU A 158 -8.29 -5.50 -12.00
CA LEU A 158 -9.55 -5.09 -11.37
C LEU A 158 -9.46 -3.70 -10.74
N MET A 159 -8.33 -3.37 -10.08
CA MET A 159 -8.07 -2.02 -9.58
C MET A 159 -8.13 -0.99 -10.72
N LEU A 160 -7.47 -1.28 -11.85
CA LEU A 160 -7.45 -0.39 -13.01
C LEU A 160 -8.84 -0.25 -13.66
N CYS A 161 -9.61 -1.34 -13.76
CA CYS A 161 -10.98 -1.32 -14.27
C CYS A 161 -11.91 -0.41 -13.45
N CYS A 162 -11.69 -0.29 -12.13
CA CYS A 162 -12.43 0.67 -11.30
C CYS A 162 -11.77 2.06 -11.26
N GLY A 163 -10.76 2.32 -12.11
CA GLY A 163 -10.11 3.61 -12.26
C GLY A 163 -9.08 3.94 -11.18
N LEU A 164 -8.55 2.92 -10.48
CA LEU A 164 -7.57 3.09 -9.40
C LEU A 164 -6.24 2.42 -9.75
N VAL A 165 -5.15 3.09 -9.39
CA VAL A 165 -3.78 2.53 -9.40
C VAL A 165 -3.28 2.54 -7.97
N HIS A 166 -2.72 1.43 -7.50
CA HIS A 166 -2.27 1.29 -6.11
C HIS A 166 -1.18 2.31 -5.76
N GLY A 167 -0.23 2.54 -6.65
CA GLY A 167 0.77 3.61 -6.53
C GLY A 167 1.91 3.31 -5.56
N ASP A 168 2.00 2.09 -5.04
CA ASP A 168 3.10 1.59 -4.20
C ASP A 168 3.07 0.05 -4.05
N LEU A 169 2.63 -0.68 -5.08
CA LEU A 169 2.44 -2.13 -4.95
C LEU A 169 3.79 -2.86 -5.02
N SER A 170 4.03 -3.71 -4.02
CA SER A 170 5.23 -4.54 -3.91
C SER A 170 4.91 -5.80 -3.09
N ALA A 171 5.86 -6.74 -3.01
CA ALA A 171 5.72 -7.93 -2.18
C ALA A 171 5.54 -7.65 -0.67
N TYR A 172 5.81 -6.43 -0.21
CA TYR A 172 5.60 -6.02 1.19
C TYR A 172 4.19 -5.47 1.46
N ASN A 173 3.44 -5.16 0.39
CA ASN A 173 2.05 -4.68 0.42
C ASN A 173 1.07 -5.77 -0.06
N VAL A 174 1.50 -7.02 0.02
CA VAL A 174 0.70 -8.22 -0.25
C VAL A 174 0.83 -9.17 0.93
N LEU A 175 -0.28 -9.64 1.47
CA LEU A 175 -0.34 -10.72 2.47
C LEU A 175 -0.64 -12.05 1.78
N VAL A 176 -0.11 -13.16 2.30
CA VAL A 176 -0.40 -14.50 1.82
C VAL A 176 -1.38 -15.16 2.78
N GLY A 177 -2.68 -14.98 2.51
CA GLY A 177 -3.74 -15.62 3.29
C GLY A 177 -3.94 -17.10 2.90
N ALA A 178 -4.83 -17.78 3.61
CA ALA A 178 -5.14 -19.20 3.38
C ALA A 178 -5.47 -19.51 1.91
N ASP A 179 -6.28 -18.66 1.26
CA ASP A 179 -6.67 -18.84 -0.15
C ASP A 179 -5.74 -18.10 -1.13
N GLY A 180 -4.56 -17.64 -0.69
CA GLY A 180 -3.54 -16.97 -1.51
C GLY A 180 -3.34 -15.47 -1.26
N PRO A 181 -2.85 -14.70 -2.25
CA PRO A 181 -2.48 -13.29 -2.08
C PRO A 181 -3.67 -12.35 -1.82
N VAL A 182 -3.49 -11.40 -0.89
CA VAL A 182 -4.40 -10.29 -0.55
C VAL A 182 -3.63 -8.98 -0.61
N VAL A 183 -4.13 -8.00 -1.37
CA VAL A 183 -3.50 -6.68 -1.51
C VAL A 183 -3.88 -5.79 -0.33
N ILE A 184 -2.91 -5.08 0.24
CA ILE A 184 -3.10 -4.21 1.41
C ILE A 184 -2.41 -2.86 1.24
N ASP A 185 -2.80 -1.90 2.08
CA ASP A 185 -2.17 -0.59 2.23
C ASP A 185 -2.34 0.34 1.01
N PHE A 186 -3.38 1.18 1.05
CA PHE A 186 -3.75 2.05 -0.07
C PHE A 186 -3.51 3.57 0.14
N PRO A 187 -2.54 4.04 0.95
CA PRO A 187 -2.36 5.47 1.19
C PRO A 187 -1.88 6.25 -0.05
N GLN A 188 -1.27 5.55 -1.03
CA GLN A 188 -0.75 6.13 -2.28
C GLN A 188 -1.64 5.85 -3.50
N VAL A 189 -2.87 5.39 -3.28
CA VAL A 189 -3.80 5.11 -4.38
C VAL A 189 -4.12 6.38 -5.16
N VAL A 190 -4.14 6.29 -6.48
CA VAL A 190 -4.42 7.42 -7.37
C VAL A 190 -5.46 7.06 -8.42
N SER A 191 -6.15 8.09 -8.93
CA SER A 191 -7.04 7.94 -10.07
C SER A 191 -6.25 7.68 -11.35
N ALA A 192 -6.62 6.62 -12.08
CA ALA A 192 -6.02 6.26 -13.36
C ALA A 192 -6.24 7.34 -14.43
N ALA A 193 -7.44 7.93 -14.50
CA ALA A 193 -7.78 8.97 -15.46
C ALA A 193 -7.38 10.39 -14.98
N GLY A 194 -7.31 10.61 -13.66
CA GLY A 194 -7.12 11.94 -13.08
C GLY A 194 -5.68 12.30 -12.72
N ASN A 195 -4.72 11.36 -12.83
CA ASN A 195 -3.34 11.57 -12.45
C ASN A 195 -2.39 11.31 -13.63
N ASN A 196 -1.63 12.33 -14.04
CA ASN A 196 -0.66 12.23 -15.15
C ASN A 196 0.45 11.19 -14.90
N ALA A 197 0.72 10.84 -13.64
CA ALA A 197 1.70 9.82 -13.28
C ALA A 197 1.10 8.39 -13.19
N ALA A 198 -0.21 8.22 -13.39
CA ALA A 198 -0.88 6.94 -13.19
C ALA A 198 -0.30 5.81 -14.05
N ARG A 199 0.03 6.08 -15.32
CA ARG A 199 0.67 5.11 -16.21
C ARG A 199 1.96 4.57 -15.61
N THR A 200 2.88 5.47 -15.28
CA THR A 200 4.19 5.10 -14.73
C THR A 200 4.06 4.37 -13.39
N MET A 201 3.10 4.79 -12.55
CA MET A 201 2.80 4.11 -11.29
C MET A 201 2.28 2.68 -11.49
N LEU A 202 1.36 2.47 -12.44
CA LEU A 202 0.84 1.14 -12.77
C LEU A 202 1.95 0.21 -13.28
N LEU A 203 2.74 0.69 -14.24
CA LEU A 203 3.84 -0.11 -14.80
C LEU A 203 4.82 -0.50 -13.69
N ARG A 204 5.17 0.43 -12.80
CA ARG A 204 6.03 0.12 -11.64
C ARG A 204 5.38 -0.90 -10.70
N ASP A 205 4.10 -0.75 -10.37
CA ASP A 205 3.37 -1.69 -9.51
C ASP A 205 3.41 -3.13 -10.08
N VAL A 206 3.14 -3.28 -11.38
CA VAL A 206 3.19 -4.60 -12.07
C VAL A 206 4.62 -5.13 -12.16
N ASN A 207 5.59 -4.27 -12.48
CA ASN A 207 6.99 -4.66 -12.60
C ASN A 207 7.60 -5.07 -11.26
N ASN A 208 7.22 -4.44 -10.16
CA ASN A 208 7.65 -4.82 -8.81
C ASN A 208 7.19 -6.24 -8.46
N LEU A 209 5.93 -6.57 -8.75
CA LEU A 209 5.39 -7.91 -8.53
C LEU A 209 6.08 -8.94 -9.43
N THR A 210 6.25 -8.62 -10.70
CA THR A 210 6.88 -9.48 -11.70
C THR A 210 8.35 -9.74 -11.36
N ALA A 211 9.10 -8.70 -10.98
CA ALA A 211 10.49 -8.81 -10.56
C ALA A 211 10.65 -9.64 -9.29
N TRP A 212 9.73 -9.52 -8.32
CA TRP A 212 9.77 -10.33 -7.10
C TRP A 212 9.51 -11.81 -7.39
N LEU A 213 8.38 -12.11 -8.06
CA LEU A 213 7.94 -13.48 -8.34
C LEU A 213 8.83 -14.16 -9.39
N GLY A 214 9.43 -13.37 -10.28
CA GLY A 214 10.40 -13.82 -11.28
C GLY A 214 11.68 -14.40 -10.68
N ARG A 215 12.01 -14.12 -9.41
CA ARG A 215 13.13 -14.75 -8.70
C ARG A 215 12.94 -16.27 -8.56
N SER A 216 11.69 -16.72 -8.39
CA SER A 216 11.33 -18.14 -8.29
C SER A 216 10.84 -18.73 -9.63
N ALA A 217 10.34 -17.89 -10.54
CA ALA A 217 9.85 -18.29 -11.86
C ALA A 217 10.36 -17.32 -12.95
N PRO A 218 11.60 -17.48 -13.45
CA PRO A 218 12.28 -16.49 -14.30
C PRO A 218 11.55 -16.10 -15.58
N GLU A 219 10.76 -17.00 -16.17
CA GLU A 219 9.98 -16.73 -17.38
C GLU A 219 8.89 -15.65 -17.18
N LEU A 220 8.51 -15.33 -15.93
CA LEU A 220 7.62 -14.21 -15.66
C LEU A 220 8.23 -12.86 -16.07
N LEU A 221 9.57 -12.76 -16.07
CA LEU A 221 10.30 -11.54 -16.41
C LEU A 221 10.14 -11.14 -17.89
N ASP A 222 9.67 -12.06 -18.74
CA ASP A 222 9.42 -11.82 -20.15
C ASP A 222 7.97 -11.32 -20.42
N THR A 223 7.17 -11.10 -19.39
CA THR A 223 5.77 -10.66 -19.50
C THR A 223 5.60 -9.14 -19.36
N TRP A 224 4.63 -8.59 -20.08
CA TRP A 224 4.38 -7.15 -20.24
C TRP A 224 2.94 -6.74 -19.88
N TYR A 225 2.46 -7.28 -18.76
CA TYR A 225 1.08 -7.07 -18.33
C TYR A 225 0.75 -5.60 -18.03
N GLY A 226 1.71 -4.79 -17.57
CA GLY A 226 1.46 -3.39 -17.22
C GLY A 226 1.14 -2.55 -18.44
N GLU A 227 1.92 -2.73 -19.51
CA GLU A 227 1.76 -2.07 -20.80
C GLU A 227 0.46 -2.49 -21.48
N GLU A 228 0.21 -3.81 -21.56
CA GLU A 228 -1.01 -4.38 -22.14
C GLU A 228 -2.27 -3.85 -21.43
N MET A 229 -2.28 -3.88 -20.09
CA MET A 229 -3.40 -3.34 -19.31
C MET A 229 -3.64 -1.85 -19.58
N TRP A 230 -2.57 -1.06 -19.67
CA TRP A 230 -2.69 0.38 -19.87
C TRP A 230 -3.23 0.72 -21.27
N GLU A 231 -2.74 0.05 -22.31
CA GLU A 231 -3.23 0.26 -23.68
C GLU A 231 -4.72 -0.07 -23.79
N LEU A 232 -5.15 -1.20 -23.24
CA LEU A 232 -6.57 -1.58 -23.18
C LEU A 232 -7.40 -0.59 -22.36
N PHE A 233 -6.84 -0.04 -21.27
CA PHE A 233 -7.50 0.97 -20.46
C PHE A 233 -7.69 2.29 -21.22
N GLU A 234 -6.65 2.78 -21.91
CA GLU A 234 -6.71 4.00 -22.73
C GLU A 234 -7.68 3.86 -23.90
N ALA A 235 -7.76 2.67 -24.50
CA ALA A 235 -8.74 2.35 -25.54
C ALA A 235 -10.18 2.23 -25.01
N GLY A 236 -10.39 2.17 -23.69
CA GLY A 236 -11.71 1.91 -23.08
C GLY A 236 -12.18 0.46 -23.25
N GLU A 237 -11.26 -0.46 -23.51
CA GLU A 237 -11.53 -1.88 -23.80
C GLU A 237 -11.22 -2.81 -22.62
N LEU A 238 -10.50 -2.32 -21.60
CA LEU A 238 -10.20 -3.10 -20.40
C LEU A 238 -11.46 -3.37 -19.57
N ARG A 239 -11.73 -4.65 -19.32
CA ARG A 239 -12.86 -5.15 -18.53
C ARG A 239 -12.39 -6.16 -17.48
N PRO A 240 -13.17 -6.39 -16.41
CA PRO A 240 -12.86 -7.42 -15.41
C PRO A 240 -12.62 -8.83 -15.98
N ASP A 241 -13.30 -9.16 -17.09
CA ASP A 241 -13.22 -10.42 -17.81
C ASP A 241 -12.24 -10.43 -18.99
N THR A 242 -11.59 -9.29 -19.30
CA THR A 242 -10.57 -9.24 -20.36
C THR A 242 -9.44 -10.21 -20.06
N VAL A 243 -9.14 -11.10 -21.00
CA VAL A 243 -8.03 -12.04 -20.90
C VAL A 243 -6.76 -11.31 -21.32
N LEU A 244 -5.80 -11.22 -20.41
CA LEU A 244 -4.49 -10.64 -20.67
C LEU A 244 -3.54 -11.72 -21.17
N THR A 245 -2.71 -11.38 -22.16
CA THR A 245 -1.74 -12.28 -22.79
C THR A 245 -0.37 -12.19 -22.12
N GLY A 246 -0.04 -11.03 -21.53
CA GLY A 246 1.30 -10.72 -21.07
C GLY A 246 2.28 -10.46 -22.23
N GLU A 247 1.81 -10.38 -23.47
CA GLU A 247 2.63 -10.07 -24.64
C GLU A 247 2.40 -8.61 -25.05
N PHE A 248 3.48 -7.85 -25.19
CA PHE A 248 3.43 -6.47 -25.67
C PHE A 248 4.63 -6.17 -26.54
N THR A 249 4.40 -5.52 -27.69
CA THR A 249 5.48 -5.07 -28.56
C THR A 249 5.56 -3.54 -28.47
N PRO A 250 6.52 -2.98 -27.71
CA PRO A 250 6.68 -1.54 -27.66
C PRO A 250 7.07 -1.01 -29.05
N GLU A 251 6.44 0.09 -29.48
CA GLU A 251 6.88 0.78 -30.69
C GLU A 251 8.35 1.23 -30.50
N MET A 252 9.24 0.76 -31.39
CA MET A 252 10.67 1.07 -31.33
C MET A 252 10.89 2.58 -31.49
N GLY A 253 11.06 3.29 -30.37
CA GLY A 253 11.35 4.72 -30.35
C GLY A 253 11.46 5.36 -28.97
N ALA A 254 10.84 4.80 -27.94
CA ALA A 254 10.92 5.31 -26.57
C ALA A 254 11.90 4.48 -25.73
N VAL A 255 13.13 4.96 -25.56
CA VAL A 255 13.98 4.47 -24.47
C VAL A 255 13.33 4.90 -23.16
N ASP A 256 12.84 3.94 -22.36
CA ASP A 256 12.24 4.20 -21.06
C ASP A 256 13.31 4.57 -20.02
N LEU A 257 13.71 5.85 -20.04
CA LEU A 257 14.63 6.44 -19.07
C LEU A 257 14.01 6.48 -17.67
N ASP A 258 12.69 6.45 -17.54
CA ASP A 258 12.01 6.46 -16.25
C ASP A 258 12.08 5.08 -15.60
N GLY A 259 11.90 3.99 -16.36
CA GLY A 259 12.08 2.61 -15.88
C GLY A 259 13.49 2.34 -15.31
N VAL A 260 14.53 2.83 -15.99
CA VAL A 260 15.93 2.72 -15.50
C VAL A 260 16.14 3.53 -14.21
N ARG A 261 15.59 4.74 -14.15
CA ARG A 261 15.69 5.61 -12.98
C ARG A 261 14.91 5.08 -11.78
N HIS A 262 13.80 4.39 -12.02
CA HIS A 262 12.97 3.75 -11.01
C HIS A 262 13.65 2.51 -10.41
N ALA A 263 14.24 1.64 -11.23
CA ALA A 263 15.00 0.48 -10.73
C ALA A 263 16.13 0.90 -9.75
N ILE A 264 16.74 2.06 -9.97
CA ILE A 264 17.76 2.64 -9.08
C ILE A 264 17.16 3.15 -7.75
N ASN A 265 15.96 3.72 -7.78
CA ASN A 265 15.29 4.23 -6.57
C ASN A 265 14.71 3.10 -5.73
N ASP A 266 14.10 2.09 -6.35
CA ASP A 266 13.52 0.94 -5.65
C ASP A 266 14.61 0.13 -4.94
N ALA A 267 15.76 -0.08 -5.58
CA ALA A 267 16.93 -0.70 -4.95
C ALA A 267 17.43 0.09 -3.71
N ARG A 268 17.30 1.42 -3.72
CA ARG A 268 17.66 2.27 -2.58
C ARG A 268 16.63 2.19 -1.45
N GLU A 269 15.35 2.16 -1.79
CA GLU A 269 14.26 2.09 -0.80
C GLU A 269 14.20 0.70 -0.14
N GLU A 270 14.37 -0.38 -0.91
CA GLU A 270 14.54 -1.74 -0.39
C GLU A 270 15.75 -1.86 0.54
N ALA A 271 16.87 -1.21 0.21
CA ALA A 271 18.05 -1.18 1.08
C ALA A 271 17.75 -0.45 2.41
N LEU A 272 16.97 0.62 2.35
CA LEU A 272 16.58 1.41 3.51
C LEU A 272 15.62 0.63 4.43
N ILE A 273 14.63 -0.07 3.85
CA ILE A 273 13.69 -0.93 4.59
C ILE A 273 14.44 -2.09 5.25
N ARG A 274 15.35 -2.77 4.52
CA ARG A 274 16.21 -3.83 5.10
C ARG A 274 17.13 -3.32 6.21
N GLN A 275 17.60 -2.08 6.12
CA GLN A 275 18.39 -1.47 7.18
C GLN A 275 17.52 -1.20 8.41
N GLN A 276 16.36 -0.57 8.23
CA GLN A 276 15.44 -0.26 9.34
C GLN A 276 14.90 -1.51 10.04
N GLY A 277 14.62 -2.59 9.30
CA GLY A 277 14.21 -3.87 9.89
C GLY A 277 15.30 -4.51 10.73
N ARG A 278 16.56 -4.47 10.29
CA ARG A 278 17.71 -4.97 11.06
C ARG A 278 17.97 -4.15 12.32
N GLU A 279 17.86 -2.83 12.22
CA GLU A 279 18.01 -1.91 13.37
C GLU A 279 16.89 -2.09 14.40
N ALA A 280 15.66 -2.33 13.96
CA ALA A 280 14.53 -2.60 14.86
C ALA A 280 14.68 -3.94 15.60
N ALA A 281 15.07 -5.02 14.91
CA ALA A 281 15.32 -6.31 15.53
C ALA A 281 16.47 -6.26 16.57
N ALA A 282 17.56 -5.56 16.25
CA ALA A 282 18.69 -5.38 17.16
C ALA A 282 18.33 -4.52 18.40
N ALA A 283 17.34 -3.64 18.31
CA ALA A 283 16.87 -2.84 19.44
C ALA A 283 15.93 -3.64 20.38
N GLU A 284 15.29 -4.70 19.89
CA GLU A 284 14.42 -5.58 20.68
C GLU A 284 15.21 -6.69 21.42
N GLU A 285 16.36 -7.13 20.90
CA GLU A 285 17.25 -8.10 21.57
C GLU A 285 18.15 -7.47 22.66
N GLY A 286 18.12 -6.14 22.82
CA GLY A 286 18.97 -5.37 23.73
C GLY A 286 18.36 -5.00 25.09
N TYR A 287 17.20 -5.56 25.46
CA TYR A 287 16.49 -5.27 26.72
C TYR A 287 16.21 -6.53 27.55
#